data_AF-A0A914UUK0-F1
#
_entry.id   AF-A0A914UUK0-F1
#
_cell.length_a   1.000
_cell.length_b   1.000
_cell.length_c   1.000
_cell.angle_alpha   90.00
_cell.angle_beta   90.00
_cell.angle_gamma   90.00
#
_symmetry.space_group_name_H-M   'P 1'
#
loop_
_entity.id
_entity.type
_entity.pdbx_description
1 polymer ?
#
loop_
_entity_poly.entity_id
_entity_poly.type
_entity_poly.pdbx_seq_one_letter_code
_entity_poly.pdbx_strand_id
1 'polypeptide(L)'
;MKGGDAEHSAHQPVGCESLNEENCEKQCAHGYLRDASDCAVCKCAKCPPLHQCYKHCLYGFESNLYGCPLCKCRSSLAAVGGPSSTNAQGASGSGVQPQEPLEKCTSLNGNGVVVQHDSSEWWNDGCRHCYCEHGMEFCSLTTCPDRPDDCPADDWQLTNGKRYSLVNVACSCH
;
A
#
# COMPACT_ATOMS: atom_id res chain seq x y z
N MET A 1 8.49 -42.82 1.94
CA MET A 1 7.35 -41.89 2.08
C MET A 1 7.34 -41.04 0.81
N LYS A 2 6.39 -41.30 -0.10
CA LYS A 2 6.21 -40.51 -1.33
C LYS A 2 5.34 -39.30 -0.96
N GLY A 3 5.90 -38.10 -0.99
CA GLY A 3 5.13 -36.85 -0.95
C GLY A 3 4.87 -36.43 -2.39
N GLY A 4 3.59 -36.39 -2.78
CA GLY A 4 3.19 -36.01 -4.13
C GLY A 4 3.12 -34.49 -4.29
N ASP A 5 3.77 -34.00 -5.33
CA ASP A 5 3.59 -32.65 -5.84
C ASP A 5 2.19 -32.55 -6.44
N ALA A 6 1.34 -31.72 -5.84
CA ALA A 6 0.02 -31.39 -6.36
C ALA A 6 0.19 -30.49 -7.58
N GLU A 7 0.34 -31.11 -8.74
CA GLU A 7 0.27 -30.45 -10.04
C GLU A 7 -1.10 -29.76 -10.17
N HIS A 8 -1.11 -28.42 -10.10
CA HIS A 8 -2.26 -27.60 -10.48
C HIS A 8 -2.43 -27.71 -12.00
N SER A 9 -3.00 -28.83 -12.45
CA SER A 9 -3.35 -29.05 -13.84
C SER A 9 -4.55 -28.17 -14.17
N ALA A 10 -4.31 -27.08 -14.90
CA ALA A 10 -5.35 -26.28 -15.51
C ALA A 10 -6.08 -27.15 -16.53
N HIS A 11 -7.26 -27.66 -16.18
CA HIS A 11 -8.15 -28.32 -17.13
C HIS A 11 -8.50 -27.30 -18.24
N GLN A 12 -7.91 -27.46 -19.43
CA GLN A 12 -8.28 -26.67 -20.59
C GLN A 12 -9.56 -27.27 -21.21
N PRO A 13 -10.62 -26.47 -21.45
CA PRO A 13 -11.86 -26.99 -22.03
C PRO A 13 -11.62 -27.58 -23.42
N VAL A 14 -12.27 -28.71 -23.70
CA VAL A 14 -12.15 -29.42 -24.98
C VAL A 14 -12.83 -28.58 -26.07
N GLY A 15 -12.08 -28.25 -27.14
CA GLY A 15 -12.61 -27.54 -28.31
C GLY A 15 -12.25 -26.05 -28.41
N CYS A 16 -11.42 -25.51 -27.52
CA CYS A 16 -10.94 -24.13 -27.60
C CYS A 16 -9.73 -23.98 -28.54
N GLU A 17 -9.68 -22.88 -29.30
CA GLU A 17 -8.48 -22.46 -30.03
C GLU A 17 -7.41 -21.96 -29.05
N SER A 18 -6.17 -22.43 -29.20
CA SER A 18 -5.04 -21.99 -28.37
C SER A 18 -4.52 -20.63 -28.83
N LEU A 19 -4.25 -19.73 -27.88
CA LEU A 19 -3.63 -18.44 -28.17
C LEU A 19 -2.11 -18.60 -28.35
N ASN A 20 -1.57 -17.99 -29.41
CA ASN A 20 -0.15 -17.99 -29.77
C ASN A 20 0.25 -16.65 -30.40
N GLU A 21 1.51 -16.52 -30.83
CA GLU A 21 2.05 -15.28 -31.42
C GLU A 21 1.40 -14.91 -32.78
N GLU A 22 0.74 -15.84 -33.47
CA GLU A 22 0.08 -15.60 -34.75
C GLU A 22 -1.35 -15.07 -34.60
N ASN A 23 -2.08 -15.52 -33.57
CA ASN A 23 -3.47 -15.12 -33.32
C ASN A 23 -3.65 -14.20 -32.10
N CYS A 24 -2.57 -13.90 -31.37
CA CYS A 24 -2.59 -13.02 -30.22
C CYS A 24 -1.23 -12.33 -29.93
N GLU A 25 -1.14 -11.03 -30.22
CA GLU A 25 0.06 -10.22 -29.95
C GLU A 25 0.21 -9.81 -28.47
N LYS A 26 -0.79 -10.11 -27.62
CA LYS A 26 -0.79 -9.69 -26.21
C LYS A 26 -0.03 -10.70 -25.37
N GLN A 27 0.84 -10.23 -24.47
CA GLN A 27 1.47 -11.05 -23.45
C GLN A 27 0.89 -10.66 -22.08
N CYS A 28 -0.02 -11.48 -21.56
CA CYS A 28 -0.79 -11.15 -20.36
C CYS A 28 -0.23 -11.84 -19.13
N ALA A 29 0.37 -11.08 -18.21
CA ALA A 29 1.02 -11.62 -16.99
C ALA A 29 0.06 -12.35 -16.03
N HIS A 30 -1.23 -11.99 -16.04
CA HIS A 30 -2.27 -12.64 -15.24
C HIS A 30 -3.18 -13.55 -16.08
N GLY A 31 -2.70 -13.96 -17.25
CA GLY A 31 -3.46 -14.75 -18.20
C GLY A 31 -4.52 -13.95 -18.96
N TYR A 32 -5.31 -14.70 -19.72
CA TYR A 32 -6.30 -14.16 -20.64
C TYR A 32 -7.71 -14.25 -20.05
N LEU A 33 -8.57 -13.31 -20.42
CA LEU A 33 -10.00 -13.44 -20.17
C LEU A 33 -10.52 -14.71 -20.84
N ARG A 34 -11.57 -15.27 -20.23
CA ARG A 34 -12.29 -16.40 -20.79
C ARG A 34 -13.68 -15.97 -21.23
N ASP A 35 -14.18 -16.58 -22.30
CA ASP A 35 -15.54 -16.39 -22.77
C ASP A 35 -16.55 -17.26 -21.99
N ALA A 36 -17.82 -17.28 -22.42
CA ALA A 36 -18.87 -18.06 -21.77
C ALA A 36 -18.66 -19.59 -21.87
N SER A 37 -17.84 -20.05 -22.80
CA SER A 37 -17.44 -21.45 -22.98
C SER A 37 -16.15 -21.78 -22.22
N ASP A 38 -15.65 -20.85 -21.40
CA ASP A 38 -14.37 -20.92 -20.69
C ASP A 38 -13.15 -20.96 -21.64
N CYS A 39 -13.28 -20.57 -22.90
CA CYS A 39 -12.15 -20.49 -23.83
C CYS A 39 -11.38 -19.18 -23.63
N ALA A 40 -10.05 -19.26 -23.61
CA ALA A 40 -9.19 -18.08 -23.53
C ALA A 40 -9.37 -17.21 -24.79
N VAL A 41 -9.63 -15.93 -24.60
CA VAL A 41 -9.72 -14.93 -25.67
C VAL A 41 -8.53 -13.98 -25.60
N CYS A 42 -8.06 -13.44 -26.72
CA CYS A 42 -6.91 -12.52 -26.77
C CYS A 42 -7.22 -11.12 -26.16
N LYS A 43 -7.59 -11.11 -24.88
CA LYS A 43 -7.84 -9.95 -24.04
C LYS A 43 -7.27 -10.30 -22.67
N CYS A 44 -6.42 -9.44 -22.12
CA CYS A 44 -5.81 -9.72 -20.82
C CYS A 44 -6.86 -9.71 -19.71
N ALA A 45 -6.75 -10.66 -18.79
CA ALA A 45 -7.48 -10.61 -17.55
C ALA A 45 -7.16 -9.29 -16.81
N LYS A 46 -8.17 -8.75 -16.11
CA LYS A 46 -7.93 -7.61 -15.22
C LYS A 46 -6.99 -8.04 -14.10
N CYS A 47 -6.21 -7.09 -13.59
CA CYS A 47 -5.38 -7.34 -12.43
C CYS A 47 -6.19 -7.91 -11.26
N PRO A 48 -5.65 -8.87 -10.50
CA PRO A 48 -6.28 -9.33 -9.28
C PRO A 48 -6.57 -8.15 -8.35
N PRO A 49 -7.70 -8.14 -7.64
CA PRO A 49 -7.96 -7.12 -6.63
C PRO A 49 -6.91 -7.22 -5.50
N LEU A 50 -6.58 -6.08 -4.91
CA LEU A 50 -5.68 -6.02 -3.76
C LEU A 50 -6.38 -6.62 -2.52
N HIS A 51 -6.22 -7.93 -2.32
CA HIS A 51 -6.71 -8.60 -1.13
C HIS A 51 -5.91 -8.13 0.10
N GLN A 52 -6.63 -7.83 1.19
CA GLN A 52 -6.03 -7.43 2.49
C GLN A 52 -5.18 -6.16 2.44
N CYS A 53 -5.50 -5.23 1.54
CA CYS A 53 -4.90 -3.90 1.50
C CYS A 53 -5.87 -2.86 2.05
N TYR A 54 -5.48 -2.19 3.14
CA TYR A 54 -6.31 -1.17 3.81
C TYR A 54 -5.70 0.23 3.71
N LYS A 55 -4.68 0.42 2.86
CA LYS A 55 -4.03 1.70 2.66
C LYS A 55 -4.92 2.63 1.84
N HIS A 56 -4.98 3.89 2.25
CA HIS A 56 -5.59 4.96 1.48
C HIS A 56 -4.48 5.85 0.94
N CYS A 57 -4.31 5.89 -0.38
CA CYS A 57 -3.21 6.62 -1.01
C CYS A 57 -3.73 7.86 -1.76
N LEU A 58 -3.21 9.05 -1.46
CA LEU A 58 -3.62 10.31 -2.10
C LEU A 58 -3.37 10.30 -3.62
N TYR A 59 -2.29 9.64 -4.06
CA TYR A 59 -1.91 9.56 -5.49
C TYR A 59 -2.10 8.15 -6.09
N GLY A 60 -2.90 7.31 -5.42
CA GLY A 60 -3.16 5.94 -5.83
C GLY A 60 -2.03 4.96 -5.54
N PHE A 61 -2.21 3.73 -6.00
CA PHE A 61 -1.30 2.61 -5.77
C PHE A 61 -0.20 2.52 -6.83
N GLU A 62 1.01 2.13 -6.41
CA GLU A 62 2.08 1.77 -7.33
C GLU A 62 1.63 0.58 -8.17
N SER A 63 2.14 0.48 -9.39
CA SER A 63 1.91 -0.66 -10.26
C SER A 63 3.19 -1.45 -10.46
N ASN A 64 3.08 -2.77 -10.57
CA ASN A 64 4.19 -3.59 -11.02
C ASN A 64 4.50 -3.31 -12.52
N LEU A 65 5.56 -3.93 -13.03
CA LEU A 65 5.95 -3.86 -14.45
C LEU A 65 4.87 -4.32 -15.44
N TYR A 66 3.83 -5.01 -14.97
CA TYR A 66 2.70 -5.47 -15.77
C TYR A 66 1.47 -4.55 -15.65
N GLY A 67 1.60 -3.41 -14.95
CA GLY A 67 0.53 -2.43 -14.79
C GLY A 67 -0.49 -2.78 -13.71
N CYS A 68 -0.21 -3.77 -12.85
CA CYS A 68 -1.13 -4.17 -11.78
C CYS A 68 -0.81 -3.52 -10.45
N PRO A 69 -1.84 -3.06 -9.71
CA PRO A 69 -1.64 -2.32 -8.48
C PRO A 69 -0.99 -3.20 -7.41
N LEU A 70 -0.11 -2.60 -6.63
CA LEU A 70 0.54 -3.14 -5.45
C LEU A 70 -0.03 -2.43 -4.21
N CYS A 71 -0.05 -3.08 -3.05
CA CYS A 71 -0.45 -2.44 -1.78
C CYS A 71 0.65 -1.49 -1.25
N LYS A 72 1.03 -0.52 -2.07
CA LYS A 72 2.05 0.49 -1.84
C LYS A 72 1.62 1.80 -2.46
N CYS A 73 1.69 2.90 -1.71
CA CYS A 73 1.26 4.20 -2.21
C CYS A 73 2.30 4.83 -3.16
N ARG A 74 1.82 5.53 -4.20
CA ARG A 74 2.68 6.28 -5.13
C ARG A 74 3.14 7.58 -4.48
N SER A 75 4.45 7.81 -4.46
CA SER A 75 5.00 9.14 -4.14
C SER A 75 4.47 10.22 -5.11
N SER A 76 4.39 11.47 -4.65
CA SER A 76 4.05 12.64 -5.47
C SER A 76 4.99 12.80 -6.68
N LEU A 77 6.27 12.45 -6.54
CA LEU A 77 7.24 12.48 -7.65
C LEU A 77 6.86 11.52 -8.78
N ALA A 78 6.38 10.32 -8.44
CA ALA A 78 5.90 9.34 -9.41
C ALA A 78 4.53 9.68 -10.01
N ALA A 79 3.78 10.61 -9.39
CA ALA A 79 2.50 11.10 -9.91
C ALA A 79 2.70 12.18 -10.99
N VAL A 80 3.73 13.03 -10.86
CA VAL A 80 4.04 14.12 -11.81
C VAL A 80 4.83 13.64 -13.03
N GLY A 81 5.07 12.33 -13.17
CA GLY A 81 5.92 11.78 -14.23
C GLY A 81 7.41 12.07 -14.03
N GLY A 82 7.80 12.42 -12.79
CA GLY A 82 9.20 12.49 -12.40
C GLY A 82 9.84 11.10 -12.44
N PRO A 83 11.16 11.01 -12.67
CA PRO A 83 11.84 9.72 -12.65
C PRO A 83 11.65 9.06 -11.28
N SER A 84 11.08 7.86 -11.26
CA SER A 84 11.16 6.97 -10.10
C SER A 84 12.64 6.84 -9.75
N SER A 85 13.02 7.28 -8.55
CA SER A 85 14.34 7.03 -7.97
C SER A 85 14.53 5.53 -7.75
N THR A 86 14.80 4.78 -8.81
CA THR A 86 15.22 3.38 -8.71
C THR A 86 16.55 3.13 -9.43
N ASN A 87 17.34 4.16 -9.76
CA ASN A 87 18.74 3.99 -10.13
C ASN A 87 19.59 5.18 -9.67
N ALA A 88 20.01 5.15 -8.40
CA ALA A 88 21.22 5.85 -7.98
C ALA A 88 22.42 4.95 -8.31
N GLN A 89 22.87 4.98 -9.57
CA GLN A 89 24.16 4.44 -9.99
C GLN A 89 24.93 5.53 -10.75
N GLY A 90 25.95 6.08 -10.07
CA GLY A 90 26.95 7.05 -10.56
C GLY A 90 26.59 8.52 -10.28
N ALA A 91 27.38 9.38 -9.63
CA ALA A 91 28.82 9.35 -9.36
C ALA A 91 29.22 10.29 -8.18
N SER A 92 30.45 10.10 -7.70
CA SER A 92 31.28 10.97 -6.83
C SER A 92 31.08 10.93 -5.30
N GLY A 93 31.84 10.04 -4.68
CA GLY A 93 32.94 10.44 -3.77
C GLY A 93 32.59 11.04 -2.41
N SER A 94 32.20 10.21 -1.45
CA SER A 94 32.69 10.16 -0.06
C SER A 94 31.79 9.23 0.74
N GLY A 95 32.39 8.34 1.53
CA GLY A 95 31.68 7.30 2.27
C GLY A 95 30.67 7.88 3.27
N VAL A 96 29.40 7.78 2.92
CA VAL A 96 28.28 7.75 3.85
C VAL A 96 27.41 6.57 3.42
N GLN A 97 27.10 5.69 4.37
CA GLN A 97 26.27 4.49 4.20
C GLN A 97 24.93 4.84 3.52
N PRO A 98 24.27 3.92 2.78
CA PRO A 98 22.93 4.16 2.27
C PRO A 98 21.98 4.32 3.45
N GLN A 99 21.60 5.55 3.79
CA GLN A 99 20.48 5.74 4.69
C GLN A 99 19.21 5.40 3.91
N GLU A 100 18.56 4.33 4.38
CA GLU A 100 17.22 3.86 4.06
C GLU A 100 16.26 5.00 3.67
N PRO A 101 15.33 4.78 2.72
CA PRO A 101 14.55 5.85 2.13
C PRO A 101 13.68 6.53 3.20
N LEU A 102 14.09 7.74 3.59
CA LEU A 102 13.42 8.63 4.54
C LEU A 102 12.14 9.23 3.94
N GLU A 103 11.33 8.42 3.25
CA GLU A 103 10.06 8.82 2.64
C GLU A 103 8.84 8.25 3.39
N LYS A 104 9.06 7.44 4.42
CA LYS A 104 8.02 6.81 5.23
C LYS A 104 7.78 7.58 6.52
N CYS A 105 6.53 7.67 6.93
CA CYS A 105 6.12 8.22 8.23
C CYS A 105 5.84 7.08 9.22
N THR A 106 5.85 7.39 10.51
CA THR A 106 5.51 6.42 11.56
C THR A 106 4.47 6.99 12.50
N SER A 107 3.42 6.22 12.78
CA SER A 107 2.42 6.53 13.80
C SER A 107 2.37 5.43 14.86
N LEU A 108 1.55 5.64 15.90
CA LEU A 108 1.23 4.62 16.90
C LEU A 108 -0.26 4.31 16.78
N ASN A 109 -0.64 3.04 16.76
CA ASN A 109 -2.04 2.67 16.84
C ASN A 109 -2.54 2.72 18.30
N GLY A 110 -3.84 2.49 18.52
CA GLY A 110 -4.45 2.52 19.86
C GLY A 110 -3.86 1.52 20.88
N ASN A 111 -3.09 0.53 20.42
CA ASN A 111 -2.39 -0.43 21.29
C ASN A 111 -0.91 -0.06 21.52
N GLY A 112 -0.46 1.10 21.06
CA GLY A 112 0.93 1.54 21.14
C GLY A 112 1.88 0.83 20.18
N VAL A 113 1.37 0.13 19.17
CA VAL A 113 2.20 -0.50 18.13
C VAL A 113 2.58 0.55 17.09
N VAL A 114 3.87 0.60 16.76
CA VAL A 114 4.39 1.47 15.69
C VAL A 114 3.92 0.98 14.33
N VAL A 115 3.24 1.84 13.59
CA VAL A 115 2.79 1.61 12.21
C VAL A 115 3.62 2.48 11.27
N GLN A 116 4.07 1.91 10.15
CA GLN A 116 4.73 2.66 9.08
C GLN A 116 3.75 3.01 7.98
N HIS A 117 3.85 4.23 7.48
CA HIS A 117 3.03 4.77 6.39
C HIS A 117 3.90 5.12 5.19
N ASP A 118 3.44 4.76 4.00
CA ASP A 118 4.10 5.13 2.75
C ASP A 118 3.97 6.64 2.49
N SER A 119 4.85 7.20 1.66
CA SER A 119 4.63 8.54 1.10
C SER A 119 3.30 8.57 0.35
N SER A 120 2.53 9.65 0.54
CA SER A 120 1.13 9.86 0.16
C SER A 120 0.08 8.98 0.84
N GLU A 121 0.46 8.13 1.80
CA GLU A 121 -0.53 7.38 2.58
C GLU A 121 -1.27 8.32 3.51
N TRP A 122 -2.59 8.18 3.55
CA TRP A 122 -3.50 8.85 4.44
C TRP A 122 -4.03 7.86 5.47
N TRP A 123 -4.14 8.31 6.73
CA TRP A 123 -4.72 7.52 7.81
C TRP A 123 -5.49 8.40 8.80
N ASN A 124 -6.34 7.74 9.58
CA ASN A 124 -7.05 8.32 10.71
C ASN A 124 -6.64 7.54 11.96
N ASP A 125 -6.20 8.26 13.00
CA ASP A 125 -5.76 7.68 14.29
C ASP A 125 -6.84 7.75 15.38
N GLY A 126 -8.09 7.99 14.99
CA GLY A 126 -9.26 8.17 15.85
C GLY A 126 -9.68 9.62 16.02
N CYS A 127 -8.77 10.58 15.82
CA CYS A 127 -9.06 12.00 16.11
C CYS A 127 -8.37 13.00 15.16
N ARG A 128 -7.31 12.55 14.47
CA ARG A 128 -6.62 13.31 13.44
C ARG A 128 -6.80 12.61 12.10
N HIS A 129 -6.89 13.42 11.05
CA HIS A 129 -6.66 12.97 9.67
C HIS A 129 -5.25 13.36 9.29
N CYS A 130 -4.42 12.36 9.00
CA CYS A 130 -3.01 12.51 8.72
C CYS A 130 -2.68 12.01 7.32
N TYR A 131 -1.64 12.58 6.72
CA TYR A 131 -1.00 12.01 5.54
C TYR A 131 0.52 12.16 5.61
N CYS A 132 1.23 11.27 4.94
CA CYS A 132 2.68 11.30 4.85
C CYS A 132 3.11 11.92 3.53
N GLU A 133 4.07 12.83 3.55
CA GLU A 133 4.66 13.40 2.34
C GLU A 133 6.18 13.51 2.54
N HIS A 134 6.96 12.72 1.81
CA HIS A 134 8.42 12.67 1.92
C HIS A 134 8.93 12.48 3.37
N GLY A 135 8.31 11.56 4.11
CA GLY A 135 8.67 11.27 5.51
C GLY A 135 8.18 12.30 6.54
N MET A 136 7.49 13.36 6.11
CA MET A 136 6.86 14.34 6.98
C MET A 136 5.38 14.02 7.17
N GLU A 137 4.93 13.90 8.42
CA GLU A 137 3.52 13.75 8.79
C GLU A 137 2.84 15.12 8.80
N PHE A 138 1.69 15.20 8.11
CA PHE A 138 0.82 16.36 8.12
C PHE A 138 -0.55 15.93 8.63
N CYS A 139 -0.97 16.46 9.78
CA CYS A 139 -2.24 16.12 10.39
C CYS A 139 -3.14 17.34 10.57
N SER A 140 -4.44 17.10 10.46
CA SER A 140 -5.51 18.02 10.84
C SER A 140 -6.38 17.38 11.92
N LEU A 141 -6.83 18.18 12.89
CA LEU A 141 -7.82 17.72 13.85
C LEU A 141 -9.19 17.65 13.20
N THR A 142 -9.89 16.54 13.41
CA THR A 142 -11.30 16.41 13.05
C THR A 142 -12.18 16.57 14.27
N THR A 143 -12.18 15.59 15.17
CA THR A 143 -12.85 15.63 16.48
C THR A 143 -12.24 14.55 17.36
N CYS A 144 -11.74 14.92 18.54
CA CYS A 144 -11.32 13.94 19.54
C CYS A 144 -12.54 13.50 20.35
N PRO A 145 -12.62 12.23 20.81
CA PRO A 145 -13.60 11.88 21.81
C PRO A 145 -13.42 12.75 23.06
N ASP A 146 -14.51 13.32 23.56
CA ASP A 146 -14.51 14.01 24.84
C ASP A 146 -14.19 13.00 25.96
N ARG A 147 -13.52 13.48 27.01
CA ARG A 147 -13.30 12.67 28.21
C ARG A 147 -14.67 12.22 28.75
N PRO A 148 -14.92 10.90 28.89
CA PRO A 148 -16.14 10.41 29.52
C PRO A 148 -16.28 10.95 30.95
N ASP A 149 -17.50 11.27 31.38
CA ASP A 149 -17.76 11.83 32.71
C ASP A 149 -17.35 10.89 33.86
N ASP A 150 -17.35 9.58 33.59
CA ASP A 150 -16.93 8.51 34.49
C ASP A 150 -15.41 8.28 34.53
N CYS A 151 -14.64 9.00 33.70
CA CYS A 151 -13.19 8.93 33.68
C CYS A 151 -12.55 10.07 34.48
N PRO A 152 -11.82 9.79 35.59
CA PRO A 152 -11.05 10.80 36.31
C PRO A 152 -10.05 11.53 35.40
N ALA A 153 -9.76 12.80 35.69
CA ALA A 153 -8.88 13.61 34.84
C ALA A 153 -7.44 13.08 34.80
N ASP A 154 -6.99 12.47 35.91
CA ASP A 154 -5.65 11.87 36.03
C ASP A 154 -5.52 10.56 35.23
N ASP A 155 -6.65 9.92 34.96
CA ASP A 155 -6.76 8.66 34.23
C ASP A 155 -7.04 8.89 32.74
N TRP A 156 -7.44 10.11 32.35
CA TRP A 156 -7.64 10.52 30.96
C TRP A 156 -6.31 10.93 30.32
N GLN A 157 -5.61 9.94 29.77
CA GLN A 157 -4.28 10.15 29.22
C GLN A 157 -4.30 10.14 27.69
N LEU A 158 -3.44 10.99 27.10
CA LEU A 158 -3.09 10.89 25.70
C LEU A 158 -2.55 9.48 25.44
N THR A 159 -3.15 8.75 24.50
CA THR A 159 -2.51 7.54 24.00
C THR A 159 -1.25 7.96 23.25
N ASN A 160 -0.11 7.73 23.91
CA ASN A 160 1.24 7.75 23.37
C ASN A 160 1.69 9.05 22.67
N GLY A 161 2.09 10.03 23.48
CA GLY A 161 2.76 11.23 23.01
C GLY A 161 4.02 10.98 22.19
N LYS A 162 4.07 11.56 20.99
CA LYS A 162 5.30 12.18 20.48
C LYS A 162 5.12 13.68 20.38
N ARG A 163 6.12 14.37 20.92
CA ARG A 163 6.22 15.82 21.07
C ARG A 163 6.66 16.47 19.77
N TYR A 164 5.84 16.41 18.71
CA TYR A 164 5.97 17.31 17.56
C TYR A 164 4.57 17.67 17.06
N SER A 165 4.23 18.96 17.24
CA SER A 165 2.94 19.60 16.94
C SER A 165 1.82 19.41 17.98
N LEU A 166 1.53 20.53 18.65
CA LEU A 166 0.54 20.70 19.70
C LEU A 166 -0.88 20.71 19.12
N VAL A 167 -1.53 19.57 18.87
CA VAL A 167 -2.99 19.45 19.09
C VAL A 167 -3.46 17.98 19.15
N ASN A 168 -4.02 17.62 20.31
CA ASN A 168 -4.82 16.44 20.70
C ASN A 168 -4.68 15.15 19.87
N VAL A 169 -3.89 14.23 20.40
CA VAL A 169 -3.82 12.81 20.04
C VAL A 169 -4.98 12.06 20.71
N ALA A 170 -5.38 10.88 20.22
CA ALA A 170 -6.47 10.09 20.79
C ALA A 170 -6.22 9.88 22.30
N CYS A 171 -7.17 10.24 23.15
CA CYS A 171 -7.06 10.01 24.59
C CYS A 171 -7.89 8.79 24.98
N SER A 172 -7.45 8.06 26.01
CA SER A 172 -8.19 6.94 26.61
C SER A 172 -8.12 7.01 28.13
N CYS A 173 -9.12 6.43 28.78
CA CYS A 173 -9.15 6.26 30.22
C CYS A 173 -8.37 5.00 30.62
N HIS A 174 -7.45 5.10 31.58
CA HIS A 174 -6.58 3.99 32.03
C HIS A 174 -6.59 3.79 33.53
#